data_AF-A0A385PY90-F1
#
_entry.id   AF-A0A385PY90-F1
#
_cell.length_a   1.000
_cell.length_b   1.000
_cell.length_c   1.000
_cell.angle_alpha   90.00
_cell.angle_beta   90.00
_cell.angle_gamma   90.00
#
_symmetry.space_group_name_H-M   'P 1'
#
loop_
_entity.id
_entity.type
_entity.pdbx_description
1 polymer ?
#
loop_
_entity_poly.entity_id
_entity_poly.type
_entity_poly.pdbx_seq_one_letter_code
_entity_poly.pdbx_strand_id
1 'polypeptide(L)'
;MKKFAHLLIVLLSVYLGYIFTNIAVPRVQLFLDLANYESTGTVEIFKYDTEYRSLTANNDGIYSTGYTVYDEPVNVSFSVVDGAPINVKINDKEFINVDKISDYTVVPAYSNIYVLKTNYLGFAFFPTLFLFTAIFLASFEFVLNRVILTSKDRFFKVVYSKLGIENIGKKPIIISFVITAISIIIYHGCDLVPLVETMKLSSSGTDIYQLFACLNKYKDIELFLWQYDGMMLAFYKLVSCISYLPFKFDVNSYHWGYTILYKFVNIILLNLTAISLVSFMLAHNIIPREKSKNIYLWTVLNPVTFYVAVVFIQFDALPLYLFTLGVLLLDNIEDNKILPFLLIVFGISCKIPMMMVMPVIGMMGLYFLLKSRGDKLKKLALYFLFFFVMLLVIFLTPRILHSPLGVAYSGMRAAQRMWWTTVQYAPVVYLFVTVMVIEIICLLNYVKFNLKVRVVDLIQNSLLIVAAIIYGFSFSVLSTPGIFIITLPAFAFIYARMEDNLQRFIFGFGGLFMVVYVLFSSIGDISATSVFFGGKAYFVEIEQMYVGTQTGTQINSVLHTVSNSAMLGYAIIFFKEAGKHLKIKREAIER
;
A
#
# COMPACT_ATOMS: atom_id res chain seq x y z
N MET A 1 19.89 -24.18 -10.49
CA MET A 1 19.24 -23.41 -9.39
C MET A 1 19.99 -22.14 -9.01
N LYS A 2 21.25 -22.18 -8.54
CA LYS A 2 21.98 -20.95 -8.12
C LYS A 2 22.13 -19.90 -9.24
N LYS A 3 22.57 -20.30 -10.43
CA LYS A 3 22.69 -19.40 -11.61
C LYS A 3 21.34 -18.74 -11.98
N PHE A 4 20.26 -19.51 -11.92
CA PHE A 4 18.90 -19.00 -12.19
C PHE A 4 18.44 -17.99 -11.14
N ALA A 5 18.71 -18.24 -9.86
CA ALA A 5 18.41 -17.29 -8.79
C ALA A 5 19.18 -15.97 -8.94
N HIS A 6 20.46 -16.03 -9.33
CA HIS A 6 21.24 -14.82 -9.64
C HIS A 6 20.64 -14.05 -10.82
N LEU A 7 20.28 -14.74 -11.91
CA LEU A 7 19.63 -14.08 -13.06
C LEU A 7 18.34 -13.36 -12.65
N LEU A 8 17.48 -14.02 -11.86
CA LEU A 8 16.26 -13.40 -11.35
C LEU A 8 16.54 -12.18 -10.47
N ILE A 9 17.56 -12.24 -9.61
CA ILE A 9 17.96 -11.11 -8.76
C ILE A 9 18.46 -9.93 -9.60
N VAL A 10 19.27 -10.20 -10.63
CA VAL A 10 19.75 -9.16 -11.54
C VAL A 10 18.57 -8.49 -12.24
N LEU A 11 17.65 -9.28 -12.82
CA LEU A 11 16.46 -8.75 -13.48
C LEU A 11 15.58 -7.93 -12.53
N LEU A 12 15.35 -8.43 -11.31
CA LEU A 12 14.55 -7.72 -10.30
C LEU A 12 15.23 -6.43 -9.83
N SER A 13 16.56 -6.41 -9.72
CA SER A 13 17.34 -5.24 -9.32
C SER A 13 17.33 -4.16 -10.40
N VAL A 14 17.43 -4.56 -11.67
CA VAL A 14 17.27 -3.65 -12.82
C VAL A 14 15.85 -3.10 -12.87
N TYR A 15 14.85 -3.97 -12.68
CA TYR A 15 13.44 -3.57 -12.66
C TYR A 15 13.13 -2.54 -11.55
N LEU A 16 13.51 -2.83 -10.31
CA LEU A 16 13.31 -1.89 -9.20
C LEU A 16 14.14 -0.62 -9.38
N GLY A 17 15.41 -0.74 -9.80
CA GLY A 17 16.25 0.40 -10.12
C GLY A 17 15.60 1.32 -11.16
N TYR A 18 15.00 0.75 -12.21
CA TYR A 18 14.26 1.48 -13.23
C TYR A 18 13.03 2.21 -12.67
N ILE A 19 12.19 1.53 -11.88
CA ILE A 19 10.99 2.16 -11.28
C ILE A 19 11.39 3.33 -10.38
N PHE A 20 12.33 3.10 -9.45
CA PHE A 20 12.74 4.15 -8.50
C PHE A 20 13.53 5.28 -9.16
N THR A 21 14.27 5.02 -10.24
CA THR A 21 14.92 6.08 -11.02
C THR A 21 13.88 6.96 -11.69
N ASN A 22 12.85 6.37 -12.32
CA ASN A 22 11.78 7.18 -12.90
C ASN A 22 11.03 8.00 -11.85
N ILE A 23 10.92 7.51 -10.61
CA ILE A 23 10.34 8.30 -9.53
C ILE A 23 11.27 9.46 -9.12
N ALA A 24 12.58 9.23 -8.99
CA ALA A 24 13.52 10.23 -8.47
C ALA A 24 14.00 11.25 -9.52
N VAL A 25 14.33 10.76 -10.72
CA VAL A 25 14.82 11.51 -11.88
C VAL A 25 14.05 10.99 -13.11
N PRO A 26 12.79 11.41 -13.31
CA PRO A 26 11.93 10.85 -14.35
C PRO A 26 12.42 11.17 -15.76
N ARG A 27 11.98 10.35 -16.72
CA ARG A 27 11.94 10.76 -18.13
C ARG A 27 10.79 11.72 -18.31
N VAL A 28 11.03 12.86 -18.93
CA VAL A 28 9.99 13.90 -19.04
C VAL A 28 8.87 13.41 -19.93
N GLN A 29 7.64 13.52 -19.46
CA GLN A 29 6.44 13.38 -20.28
C GLN A 29 5.74 14.73 -20.35
N LEU A 30 5.18 15.04 -21.51
CA LEU A 30 4.35 16.23 -21.71
C LEU A 30 2.90 15.80 -21.80
N PHE A 31 2.01 16.60 -21.25
CA PHE A 31 0.57 16.34 -21.31
C PHE A 31 -0.12 17.49 -22.02
N LEU A 32 -1.14 17.19 -22.82
CA LEU A 32 -2.02 18.17 -23.44
C LEU A 32 -3.41 18.02 -22.84
N ASP A 33 -4.10 19.13 -22.58
CA ASP A 33 -5.53 19.17 -22.30
C ASP A 33 -6.23 19.96 -23.39
N LEU A 34 -7.19 19.31 -24.06
CA LEU A 34 -7.98 19.93 -25.12
C LEU A 34 -9.38 20.31 -24.62
N ALA A 35 -9.63 20.31 -23.30
CA ALA A 35 -10.95 20.61 -22.75
C ALA A 35 -11.48 22.00 -23.14
N ASN A 36 -10.61 22.99 -23.33
CA ASN A 36 -10.98 24.35 -23.72
C ASN A 36 -10.96 24.60 -25.24
N TYR A 37 -10.60 23.59 -26.04
CA TYR A 37 -10.44 23.74 -27.49
C TYR A 37 -11.75 24.12 -28.17
N GLU A 38 -12.85 23.43 -27.86
CA GLU A 38 -14.15 23.71 -28.50
C GLU A 38 -14.75 25.06 -28.07
N SER A 39 -14.49 25.49 -26.83
CA SER A 39 -15.08 26.71 -26.27
C SER A 39 -14.30 27.97 -26.59
N THR A 40 -12.97 27.89 -26.59
CA THR A 40 -12.08 29.06 -26.68
C THR A 40 -10.96 28.93 -27.70
N GLY A 41 -10.82 27.76 -28.34
CA GLY A 41 -9.72 27.47 -29.26
C GLY A 41 -8.36 27.34 -28.58
N THR A 42 -8.30 27.30 -27.24
CA THR A 42 -7.05 27.15 -26.49
C THR A 42 -6.75 25.69 -26.17
N VAL A 43 -5.46 25.37 -26.09
CA VAL A 43 -4.97 24.06 -25.65
C VAL A 43 -3.96 24.27 -24.54
N GLU A 44 -4.13 23.59 -23.42
CA GLU A 44 -3.20 23.65 -22.31
C GLU A 44 -2.14 22.55 -22.43
N ILE A 45 -0.88 22.90 -22.21
CA ILE A 45 0.23 21.95 -22.22
C ILE A 45 0.97 21.98 -20.87
N PHE A 46 1.32 20.79 -20.38
CA PHE A 46 1.89 20.57 -19.06
C PHE A 46 3.22 19.83 -19.17
N LYS A 47 4.16 20.26 -18.34
CA LYS A 47 5.38 19.52 -18.00
C LYS A 47 5.46 19.54 -16.47
N TYR A 48 5.68 18.37 -15.86
CA TYR A 48 5.83 18.29 -14.40
C TYR A 48 7.00 19.22 -13.99
N ASP A 49 6.87 19.93 -12.86
CA ASP A 49 7.82 20.98 -12.41
C ASP A 49 7.77 22.31 -13.20
N THR A 50 6.73 22.56 -14.00
CA THR A 50 6.50 23.88 -14.60
C THR A 50 5.02 24.26 -14.54
N GLU A 51 4.73 25.55 -14.62
CA GLU A 51 3.35 26.01 -14.82
C GLU A 51 2.84 25.60 -16.20
N TYR A 52 1.56 25.29 -16.27
CA TYR A 52 0.92 24.98 -17.53
C TYR A 52 0.94 26.21 -18.45
N ARG A 53 0.94 25.96 -19.75
CA ARG A 53 0.91 27.01 -20.76
C ARG A 53 -0.35 26.88 -21.59
N SER A 54 -1.10 27.96 -21.71
CA SER A 54 -2.23 28.05 -22.63
C SER A 54 -1.72 28.46 -24.01
N LEU A 55 -1.98 27.62 -25.01
CA LEU A 55 -1.56 27.84 -26.39
C LEU A 55 -2.76 28.28 -27.23
N THR A 56 -2.52 29.21 -28.14
CA THR A 56 -3.43 29.56 -29.24
C THR A 56 -2.77 29.17 -30.56
N ALA A 57 -3.59 28.83 -31.56
CA ALA A 57 -3.09 28.51 -32.88
C ALA A 57 -2.51 29.75 -33.56
N ASN A 58 -1.45 29.57 -34.34
CA ASN A 58 -0.99 30.58 -35.29
C ASN A 58 -1.96 30.69 -36.50
N ASN A 59 -1.65 31.58 -37.44
CA ASN A 59 -2.46 31.79 -38.65
C ASN A 59 -2.64 30.53 -39.51
N ASP A 60 -1.76 29.53 -39.37
CA ASP A 60 -1.80 28.26 -40.10
C ASP A 60 -2.50 27.14 -39.32
N GLY A 61 -3.13 27.46 -38.17
CA GLY A 61 -3.81 26.45 -37.33
C GLY A 61 -2.86 25.58 -36.51
N ILE A 62 -1.62 26.02 -36.30
CA ILE A 62 -0.58 25.27 -35.57
C ILE A 62 -0.41 25.84 -34.17
N TYR A 63 -0.53 24.94 -33.18
CA TYR A 63 -0.18 25.20 -31.79
C TYR A 63 1.30 24.90 -31.60
N SER A 64 2.04 25.78 -30.93
CA SER A 64 3.46 25.55 -30.66
C SER A 64 3.92 26.11 -29.32
N THR A 65 4.90 25.44 -28.71
CA THR A 65 5.58 25.95 -27.51
C THR A 65 7.00 25.38 -27.42
N GLY A 66 7.91 26.14 -26.80
CA GLY A 66 9.29 25.71 -26.54
C GLY A 66 9.55 25.51 -25.05
N TYR A 67 9.89 24.29 -24.63
CA TYR A 67 10.41 24.01 -23.30
C TYR A 67 11.92 23.96 -23.31
N THR A 68 12.53 24.25 -22.16
CA THR A 68 13.88 23.79 -21.86
C THR A 68 13.77 22.56 -20.97
N VAL A 69 14.31 21.44 -21.43
CA VAL A 69 14.30 20.16 -20.73
C VAL A 69 15.74 19.69 -20.58
N TYR A 70 16.26 19.72 -19.35
CA TYR A 70 17.66 19.37 -19.05
C TYR A 70 18.67 20.11 -19.95
N ASP A 71 18.51 21.44 -20.05
CA ASP A 71 19.31 22.35 -20.88
C ASP A 71 19.21 22.13 -22.40
N GLU A 72 18.33 21.23 -22.85
CA GLU A 72 18.01 21.05 -24.27
C GLU A 72 16.71 21.78 -24.64
N PRO A 73 16.67 22.54 -25.76
CA PRO A 73 15.44 23.10 -26.27
C PRO A 73 14.54 22.00 -26.86
N VAL A 74 13.28 22.02 -26.46
CA VAL A 74 12.22 21.09 -26.87
C VAL A 74 11.05 21.90 -27.40
N ASN A 75 10.97 22.04 -28.71
CA ASN A 75 9.90 22.71 -29.41
C ASN A 75 8.84 21.68 -29.79
N VAL A 76 7.64 21.82 -29.23
CA VAL A 76 6.49 20.99 -29.54
C VAL A 76 5.58 21.78 -30.46
N SER A 77 5.14 21.17 -31.56
CA SER A 77 4.12 21.74 -32.44
C SER A 77 3.12 20.69 -32.88
N PHE A 78 1.85 21.05 -33.00
CA PHE A 78 0.79 20.17 -33.46
C PHE A 78 -0.38 20.97 -34.01
N SER A 79 -1.26 20.30 -34.76
CA SER A 79 -2.57 20.83 -35.14
C SER A 79 -3.66 20.05 -34.42
N VAL A 80 -4.86 20.61 -34.30
CA VAL A 80 -6.00 19.90 -33.73
C VAL A 80 -7.03 19.67 -34.82
N VAL A 81 -7.42 18.41 -35.02
CA VAL A 81 -8.47 18.00 -35.95
C VAL A 81 -9.37 17.00 -35.24
N ASP A 82 -10.68 17.17 -35.37
CA ASP A 82 -11.70 16.34 -34.71
C ASP A 82 -11.48 16.17 -33.19
N GLY A 83 -11.02 17.24 -32.52
CA GLY A 83 -10.76 17.25 -31.08
C GLY A 83 -9.54 16.43 -30.64
N ALA A 84 -8.65 16.04 -31.57
CA ALA A 84 -7.43 15.30 -31.29
C ALA A 84 -6.18 16.02 -31.83
N PRO A 85 -5.03 15.93 -31.13
CA PRO A 85 -3.77 16.44 -31.66
C PRO A 85 -3.29 15.54 -32.81
N ILE A 86 -3.03 16.15 -33.97
CA ILE A 86 -2.49 15.51 -35.17
C ILE A 86 -1.20 16.19 -35.61
N ASN A 87 -0.41 15.51 -36.44
CA ASN A 87 0.87 16.01 -36.97
C ASN A 87 1.80 16.51 -35.84
N VAL A 88 1.81 15.81 -34.71
CA VAL A 88 2.63 16.18 -33.55
C VAL A 88 4.10 16.09 -33.95
N LYS A 89 4.84 17.18 -33.73
CA LYS A 89 6.28 17.27 -33.95
C LYS A 89 6.98 17.71 -32.70
N ILE A 90 8.17 17.15 -32.49
CA ILE A 90 9.12 17.59 -31.47
C ILE A 90 10.44 17.93 -32.17
N ASN A 91 10.90 19.17 -32.01
CA ASN A 91 12.07 19.71 -32.71
C ASN A 91 11.99 19.46 -34.23
N ASP A 92 10.85 19.80 -34.82
CA ASP A 92 10.50 19.65 -36.25
C ASP A 92 10.47 18.20 -36.78
N LYS A 93 10.68 17.21 -35.92
CA LYS A 93 10.58 15.78 -36.26
C LYS A 93 9.22 15.22 -35.88
N GLU A 94 8.65 14.41 -36.75
CA GLU A 94 7.40 13.70 -36.50
C GLU A 94 7.49 12.85 -35.22
N PHE A 95 6.45 12.93 -34.39
CA PHE A 95 6.39 12.27 -33.09
C PHE A 95 5.11 11.44 -32.98
N ILE A 96 5.28 10.12 -32.82
CA ILE A 96 4.19 9.14 -32.89
C ILE A 96 3.74 8.58 -31.53
N ASN A 97 4.51 8.79 -30.46
CA ASN A 97 4.23 8.21 -29.14
C ASN A 97 3.24 9.08 -28.35
N VAL A 98 2.04 9.25 -28.91
CA VAL A 98 0.95 10.05 -28.36
C VAL A 98 -0.20 9.13 -28.02
N ASP A 99 -0.58 9.08 -26.74
CA ASP A 99 -1.72 8.28 -26.28
C ASP A 99 -2.78 9.17 -25.63
N LYS A 100 -4.05 8.79 -25.77
CA LYS A 100 -5.16 9.44 -25.09
C LYS A 100 -5.38 8.80 -23.73
N ILE A 101 -5.46 9.59 -22.66
CA ILE A 101 -5.61 9.05 -21.30
C ILE A 101 -6.97 8.37 -21.11
N SER A 102 -8.02 8.86 -21.77
CA SER A 102 -9.36 8.27 -21.72
C SER A 102 -9.44 6.84 -22.27
N ASP A 103 -8.44 6.38 -23.02
CA ASP A 103 -8.36 4.98 -23.46
C ASP A 103 -8.08 4.04 -22.26
N TYR A 104 -7.69 4.61 -21.12
CA TYR A 104 -7.30 3.88 -19.91
C TYR A 104 -8.15 4.19 -18.69
N THR A 105 -9.02 5.21 -18.72
CA THR A 105 -9.88 5.57 -17.57
C THR A 105 -11.24 6.12 -17.99
N VAL A 106 -12.28 5.81 -17.20
CA VAL A 106 -13.62 6.42 -17.34
C VAL A 106 -13.76 7.75 -16.62
N VAL A 107 -12.74 8.21 -15.88
CA VAL A 107 -12.82 9.43 -15.08
C VAL A 107 -12.94 10.65 -16.01
N PRO A 108 -14.06 11.41 -15.97
CA PRO A 108 -14.34 12.47 -16.95
C PRO A 108 -13.28 13.57 -17.00
N ALA A 109 -12.57 13.81 -15.90
CA ALA A 109 -11.55 14.84 -15.82
C ALA A 109 -10.34 14.60 -16.75
N TYR A 110 -10.15 13.35 -17.20
CA TYR A 110 -9.08 12.94 -18.11
C TYR A 110 -9.52 12.76 -19.57
N SER A 111 -10.79 13.03 -19.90
CA SER A 111 -11.39 12.75 -21.21
C SER A 111 -10.65 13.37 -22.39
N ASN A 112 -10.12 14.58 -22.19
CA ASN A 112 -9.45 15.39 -23.20
C ASN A 112 -7.93 15.47 -22.98
N ILE A 113 -7.38 14.59 -22.14
CA ILE A 113 -5.95 14.57 -21.84
C ILE A 113 -5.21 13.61 -22.77
N TYR A 114 -4.12 14.10 -23.35
CA TYR A 114 -3.17 13.32 -24.15
C TYR A 114 -1.79 13.34 -23.51
N VAL A 115 -1.05 12.25 -23.63
CA VAL A 115 0.34 12.16 -23.16
C VAL A 115 1.29 11.98 -24.34
N LEU A 116 2.34 12.80 -24.37
CA LEU A 116 3.45 12.69 -25.28
C LEU A 116 4.61 12.02 -24.53
N LYS A 117 4.83 10.73 -24.82
CA LYS A 117 5.82 9.90 -24.13
C LYS A 117 7.22 10.16 -24.66
N THR A 118 7.81 11.28 -24.25
CA THR A 118 9.15 11.66 -24.70
C THR A 118 10.23 10.81 -24.05
N ASN A 119 11.42 10.82 -24.64
CA ASN A 119 12.61 10.14 -24.12
C ASN A 119 13.68 11.15 -23.63
N TYR A 120 13.27 12.36 -23.25
CA TYR A 120 14.21 13.33 -22.68
C TYR A 120 14.62 12.89 -21.27
N LEU A 121 15.93 12.74 -21.07
CA LEU A 121 16.56 12.22 -19.87
C LEU A 121 17.53 13.26 -19.33
N GLY A 122 17.50 13.49 -18.03
CA GLY A 122 18.53 14.30 -17.38
C GLY A 122 19.85 13.55 -17.30
N PHE A 123 20.96 14.28 -17.25
CA PHE A 123 22.30 13.71 -17.07
C PHE A 123 22.38 12.74 -15.88
N ALA A 124 21.63 13.02 -14.80
CA ALA A 124 21.60 12.19 -13.59
C ALA A 124 20.83 10.86 -13.75
N PHE A 125 20.11 10.63 -14.86
CA PHE A 125 19.26 9.43 -15.04
C PHE A 125 20.08 8.13 -14.96
N PHE A 126 21.09 7.96 -15.81
CA PHE A 126 21.88 6.73 -15.85
C PHE A 126 22.74 6.50 -14.59
N PRO A 127 23.41 7.53 -14.01
CA PRO A 127 24.08 7.40 -12.72
C PRO A 127 23.13 6.96 -11.59
N THR A 128 21.91 7.53 -11.53
CA THR A 128 20.90 7.18 -10.52
C THR A 128 20.39 5.75 -10.74
N LEU A 129 20.14 5.37 -11.99
CA LEU A 129 19.77 4.00 -12.36
C LEU A 129 20.82 2.99 -11.92
N PHE A 130 22.09 3.26 -12.24
CA PHE A 130 23.20 2.40 -11.83
C PHE A 130 23.29 2.31 -10.31
N LEU A 131 23.18 3.43 -9.59
CA LEU A 131 23.23 3.48 -8.13
C LEU A 131 22.11 2.66 -7.50
N PHE A 132 20.85 2.88 -7.90
CA PHE A 132 19.71 2.14 -7.35
C PHE A 132 19.78 0.66 -7.69
N THR A 133 20.11 0.30 -8.94
CA THR A 133 20.31 -1.09 -9.33
C THR A 133 21.44 -1.75 -8.52
N ALA A 134 22.56 -1.06 -8.28
CA ALA A 134 23.65 -1.57 -7.48
C ALA A 134 23.25 -1.79 -6.01
N ILE A 135 22.48 -0.87 -5.41
CA ILE A 135 21.96 -0.99 -4.04
C ILE A 135 21.04 -2.21 -3.92
N PHE A 136 20.07 -2.36 -4.83
CA PHE A 136 19.16 -3.51 -4.83
C PHE A 136 19.91 -4.82 -5.08
N LEU A 137 20.83 -4.83 -6.05
CA LEU A 137 21.64 -6.00 -6.39
C LEU A 137 22.49 -6.44 -5.20
N ALA A 138 23.22 -5.52 -4.56
CA ALA A 138 24.03 -5.81 -3.39
C ALA A 138 23.18 -6.36 -2.23
N SER A 139 22.01 -5.76 -2.00
CA SER A 139 21.07 -6.20 -0.96
C SER A 139 20.55 -7.62 -1.21
N PHE A 140 20.08 -7.88 -2.44
CA PHE A 140 19.52 -9.18 -2.82
C PHE A 140 20.59 -10.27 -2.91
N GLU A 141 21.77 -9.97 -3.44
CA GLU A 141 22.90 -10.91 -3.44
C GLU A 141 23.36 -11.25 -2.03
N PHE A 142 23.38 -10.26 -1.12
CA PHE A 142 23.68 -10.51 0.27
C PHE A 142 22.64 -11.46 0.88
N VAL A 143 21.34 -11.18 0.71
CA VAL A 143 20.26 -12.04 1.22
C VAL A 143 20.35 -13.45 0.60
N LEU A 144 20.53 -13.57 -0.71
CA LEU A 144 20.63 -14.86 -1.38
C LEU A 144 21.80 -15.68 -0.84
N ASN A 145 23.01 -15.10 -0.84
CA ASN A 145 24.21 -15.85 -0.49
C ASN A 145 24.39 -16.06 1.01
N ARG A 146 23.98 -15.10 1.84
CA ARG A 146 24.23 -15.12 3.29
C ARG A 146 23.02 -15.56 4.12
N VAL A 147 21.81 -15.57 3.57
CA VAL A 147 20.60 -15.97 4.31
C VAL A 147 19.97 -17.19 3.67
N ILE A 148 19.67 -17.14 2.37
CA ILE A 148 18.90 -18.20 1.69
C ILE A 148 19.78 -19.43 1.45
N LEU A 149 20.93 -19.31 0.78
CA LEU A 149 21.75 -20.45 0.38
C LEU A 149 22.41 -21.17 1.56
N THR A 150 22.67 -20.45 2.64
CA THR A 150 23.21 -21.00 3.91
C THR A 150 22.14 -21.63 4.79
N SER A 151 20.86 -21.32 4.58
CA SER A 151 19.77 -21.94 5.32
C SER A 151 19.58 -23.39 4.90
N LYS A 152 19.36 -24.28 5.88
CA LYS A 152 18.91 -25.66 5.62
C LYS A 152 17.51 -25.67 4.99
N ASP A 153 16.69 -24.69 5.35
CA ASP A 153 15.29 -24.54 4.93
C ASP A 153 15.13 -23.39 3.94
N ARG A 154 15.75 -23.52 2.76
CA ARG A 154 15.81 -22.44 1.74
C ARG A 154 14.44 -21.95 1.30
N PHE A 155 13.51 -22.88 1.05
CA PHE A 155 12.15 -22.58 0.60
C PHE A 155 11.28 -21.90 1.67
N PHE A 156 11.66 -21.99 2.94
CA PHE A 156 10.85 -21.49 4.06
C PHE A 156 11.29 -20.10 4.53
N LYS A 157 12.17 -19.40 3.82
CA LYS A 157 12.52 -18.00 4.13
C LYS A 157 11.48 -16.97 3.67
N VAL A 158 10.46 -17.41 2.91
CA VAL A 158 9.25 -16.63 2.59
C VAL A 158 8.16 -16.77 3.66
N VAL A 159 8.40 -17.57 4.69
CA VAL A 159 7.57 -17.67 5.89
C VAL A 159 8.49 -17.63 7.11
N TYR A 160 7.93 -17.57 8.32
CA TYR A 160 8.76 -17.58 9.52
C TYR A 160 9.53 -18.90 9.70
N SER A 161 8.86 -20.05 9.53
CA SER A 161 9.49 -21.38 9.55
C SER A 161 8.63 -22.44 8.86
N LYS A 162 9.23 -23.62 8.60
CA LYS A 162 8.53 -24.79 8.06
C LYS A 162 7.41 -25.31 8.97
N LEU A 163 7.53 -25.05 10.27
CA LEU A 163 6.72 -25.67 11.30
C LEU A 163 5.23 -25.30 11.18
N GLY A 164 4.89 -24.09 10.73
CA GLY A 164 3.48 -23.74 10.49
C GLY A 164 2.87 -24.52 9.33
N ILE A 165 3.59 -24.69 8.22
CA ILE A 165 3.08 -25.44 7.06
C ILE A 165 2.84 -26.91 7.42
N GLU A 166 3.77 -27.51 8.17
CA GLU A 166 3.63 -28.91 8.62
C GLU A 166 2.43 -29.11 9.56
N ASN A 167 2.19 -28.18 10.49
CA ASN A 167 1.11 -28.31 11.47
C ASN A 167 -0.27 -27.92 10.92
N ILE A 168 -0.35 -26.89 10.08
CA ILE A 168 -1.59 -26.47 9.42
C ILE A 168 -2.02 -27.53 8.39
N GLY A 169 -1.08 -27.98 7.57
CA GLY A 169 -1.33 -28.89 6.44
C GLY A 169 -1.97 -28.20 5.24
N LYS A 170 -2.09 -28.94 4.13
CA LYS A 170 -2.57 -28.39 2.85
C LYS A 170 -4.08 -28.09 2.83
N LYS A 171 -4.88 -28.88 3.56
CA LYS A 171 -6.36 -28.77 3.52
C LYS A 171 -6.85 -27.38 3.94
N PRO A 172 -6.45 -26.82 5.10
CA PRO A 172 -6.89 -25.46 5.49
C PRO A 172 -6.45 -24.38 4.49
N ILE A 173 -5.26 -24.52 3.91
CA ILE A 173 -4.75 -23.60 2.88
C ILE A 173 -5.68 -23.61 1.66
N ILE A 174 -6.03 -24.79 1.16
CA ILE A 174 -6.95 -24.94 0.03
C ILE A 174 -8.33 -24.35 0.35
N ILE A 175 -8.85 -24.52 1.58
CA ILE A 175 -10.14 -23.92 1.99
C ILE A 175 -10.13 -22.40 1.79
N SER A 176 -9.04 -21.70 2.14
CA SER A 176 -8.95 -20.25 1.94
C SER A 176 -9.05 -19.84 0.46
N PHE A 177 -8.48 -20.64 -0.45
CA PHE A 177 -8.59 -20.43 -1.89
C PHE A 177 -9.99 -20.72 -2.42
N VAL A 178 -10.65 -21.79 -1.92
CA VAL A 178 -12.03 -22.12 -2.29
C VAL A 178 -12.99 -20.99 -1.87
N ILE A 179 -12.85 -20.48 -0.64
CA ILE A 179 -13.67 -19.35 -0.18
C ILE A 179 -13.41 -18.09 -1.00
N THR A 180 -12.14 -17.84 -1.38
CA THR A 180 -11.80 -16.74 -2.28
C THR A 180 -12.42 -16.92 -3.66
N ALA A 181 -12.42 -18.14 -4.21
CA ALA A 181 -13.08 -18.43 -5.48
C ALA A 181 -14.60 -18.22 -5.39
N ILE A 182 -15.24 -18.62 -4.29
CA ILE A 182 -16.66 -18.34 -4.04
C ILE A 182 -16.90 -16.83 -3.98
N SER A 183 -16.01 -16.06 -3.35
CA SER A 183 -16.14 -14.60 -3.24
C SER A 183 -16.12 -13.86 -4.59
N ILE A 184 -15.76 -14.52 -5.69
CA ILE A 184 -15.79 -13.95 -7.04
C ILE A 184 -17.22 -13.52 -7.42
N ILE A 185 -18.24 -14.21 -6.90
CA ILE A 185 -19.65 -13.87 -7.16
C ILE A 185 -20.07 -12.53 -6.53
N ILE A 186 -19.30 -12.04 -5.55
CA ILE A 186 -19.56 -10.78 -4.87
C ILE A 186 -18.89 -9.67 -5.66
N TYR A 187 -19.68 -8.65 -6.03
CA TYR A 187 -19.21 -7.47 -6.74
C TYR A 187 -18.15 -6.76 -5.89
N HIS A 188 -17.10 -6.28 -6.55
CA HIS A 188 -15.98 -5.64 -5.88
C HIS A 188 -16.33 -4.25 -5.34
N GLY A 189 -15.51 -3.71 -4.44
CA GLY A 189 -15.63 -2.32 -4.01
C GLY A 189 -15.33 -1.30 -5.11
N CYS A 190 -15.58 -0.01 -4.82
CA CYS A 190 -15.29 1.09 -5.73
C CYS A 190 -13.82 1.18 -6.16
N ASP A 191 -12.89 0.66 -5.36
CA ASP A 191 -11.46 0.84 -5.56
C ASP A 191 -10.86 -0.06 -6.65
N LEU A 192 -11.54 -1.14 -7.12
CA LEU A 192 -10.94 -1.98 -8.16
C LEU A 192 -10.71 -1.20 -9.46
N VAL A 193 -11.73 -0.51 -9.95
CA VAL A 193 -11.69 0.21 -11.22
C VAL A 193 -10.48 1.14 -11.28
N PRO A 194 -10.31 2.12 -10.37
CA PRO A 194 -9.16 3.02 -10.44
C PRO A 194 -7.80 2.33 -10.27
N LEU A 195 -7.72 1.23 -9.52
CA LEU A 195 -6.49 0.45 -9.40
C LEU A 195 -6.13 -0.23 -10.72
N VAL A 196 -7.11 -0.79 -11.42
CA VAL A 196 -6.91 -1.42 -12.73
C VAL A 196 -6.51 -0.37 -13.77
N GLU A 197 -7.26 0.73 -13.85
CA GLU A 197 -7.01 1.85 -14.77
C GLU A 197 -5.59 2.39 -14.60
N THR A 198 -5.18 2.66 -13.35
CA THR A 198 -3.83 3.12 -13.05
C THR A 198 -2.76 2.09 -13.43
N MET A 199 -2.97 0.80 -13.11
CA MET A 199 -2.01 -0.24 -13.49
C MET A 199 -1.88 -0.38 -14.99
N LYS A 200 -2.99 -0.25 -15.74
CA LYS A 200 -2.96 -0.29 -17.20
C LYS A 200 -2.26 0.93 -17.78
N LEU A 201 -2.55 2.12 -17.25
CA LEU A 201 -1.92 3.37 -17.65
C LEU A 201 -0.41 3.35 -17.38
N SER A 202 0.02 2.89 -16.21
CA SER A 202 1.46 2.72 -15.93
C SER A 202 2.12 1.68 -16.85
N SER A 203 1.41 0.60 -17.16
CA SER A 203 1.92 -0.47 -18.03
C SER A 203 2.04 -0.05 -19.50
N SER A 204 1.24 0.92 -19.97
CA SER A 204 1.42 1.51 -21.29
C SER A 204 2.67 2.39 -21.39
N GLY A 205 3.30 2.72 -20.26
CA GLY A 205 4.50 3.57 -20.19
C GLY A 205 4.23 5.01 -19.77
N THR A 206 2.98 5.36 -19.43
CA THR A 206 2.67 6.65 -18.82
C THR A 206 3.18 6.70 -17.38
N ASP A 207 3.88 7.77 -17.03
CA ASP A 207 4.27 8.03 -15.65
C ASP A 207 3.09 8.66 -14.91
N ILE A 208 2.42 7.82 -14.12
CA ILE A 208 1.24 8.22 -13.35
C ILE A 208 1.55 9.33 -12.34
N TYR A 209 2.77 9.38 -11.80
CA TYR A 209 3.15 10.41 -10.82
C TYR A 209 3.34 11.76 -11.51
N GLN A 210 3.91 11.79 -12.71
CA GLN A 210 3.99 13.02 -13.51
C GLN A 210 2.60 13.50 -13.93
N LEU A 211 1.72 12.59 -14.35
CA LEU A 211 0.34 12.91 -14.71
C LEU A 211 -0.40 13.59 -13.54
N PHE A 212 -0.33 13.00 -12.35
CA PHE A 212 -0.97 13.58 -11.15
C PHE A 212 -0.33 14.90 -10.74
N ALA A 213 1.00 15.01 -10.80
CA ALA A 213 1.69 16.26 -10.49
C ALA A 213 1.22 17.42 -11.40
N CYS A 214 1.00 17.15 -12.69
CA CYS A 214 0.50 18.14 -13.64
C CYS A 214 -0.96 18.51 -13.40
N LEU A 215 -1.83 17.51 -13.19
CA LEU A 215 -3.28 17.72 -13.20
C LEU A 215 -3.86 18.15 -11.84
N ASN A 216 -3.25 17.75 -10.72
CA ASN A 216 -3.75 18.11 -9.39
C ASN A 216 -3.74 19.64 -9.19
N LYS A 217 -2.69 20.34 -9.62
CA LYS A 217 -2.59 21.81 -9.51
C LYS A 217 -3.58 22.54 -10.43
N TYR A 218 -3.88 21.96 -11.59
CA TYR A 218 -4.63 22.63 -12.64
C TYR A 218 -6.14 22.39 -12.57
N LYS A 219 -6.58 21.14 -12.38
CA LYS A 219 -8.01 20.78 -12.39
C LYS A 219 -8.62 20.58 -10.99
N ASP A 220 -7.84 20.80 -9.92
CA ASP A 220 -8.21 20.41 -8.54
C ASP A 220 -8.73 18.96 -8.45
N ILE A 221 -8.16 18.05 -9.25
CA ILE A 221 -8.55 16.64 -9.25
C ILE A 221 -7.96 16.00 -8.00
N GLU A 222 -8.76 15.99 -6.95
CA GLU A 222 -8.38 15.31 -5.72
C GLU A 222 -8.82 13.87 -5.75
N LEU A 223 -7.82 13.00 -5.88
CA LEU A 223 -7.88 11.62 -5.41
C LEU A 223 -8.69 10.67 -6.28
N PHE A 224 -8.51 9.38 -5.98
CA PHE A 224 -9.18 8.21 -6.52
C PHE A 224 -8.51 7.43 -7.65
N LEU A 225 -7.32 7.75 -8.18
CA LEU A 225 -6.65 6.83 -9.13
C LEU A 225 -5.55 5.97 -8.48
N TRP A 226 -4.60 6.58 -7.76
CA TRP A 226 -3.48 5.83 -7.17
C TRP A 226 -2.98 6.44 -5.85
N GLN A 227 -3.21 5.71 -4.76
CA GLN A 227 -2.88 6.14 -3.39
C GLN A 227 -1.62 5.47 -2.82
N TYR A 228 -0.83 4.82 -3.68
CA TYR A 228 0.26 3.96 -3.25
C TYR A 228 1.63 4.43 -3.75
N ASP A 229 2.67 3.97 -3.05
CA ASP A 229 4.05 4.35 -3.31
C ASP A 229 4.72 3.41 -4.33
N GLY A 230 5.97 3.75 -4.70
CA GLY A 230 6.76 3.04 -5.70
C GLY A 230 6.90 1.54 -5.49
N MET A 231 6.98 1.05 -4.24
CA MET A 231 7.03 -0.41 -3.99
C MET A 231 5.72 -1.11 -4.33
N MET A 232 4.58 -0.47 -4.07
CA MET A 232 3.28 -1.04 -4.44
C MET A 232 3.13 -1.05 -5.96
N LEU A 233 3.55 0.03 -6.62
CA LEU A 233 3.52 0.14 -8.07
C LEU A 233 4.38 -0.95 -8.70
N ALA A 234 5.61 -1.13 -8.21
CA ALA A 234 6.51 -2.16 -8.68
C ALA A 234 5.95 -3.58 -8.52
N PHE A 235 5.36 -3.90 -7.37
CA PHE A 235 4.81 -5.24 -7.15
C PHE A 235 3.59 -5.51 -8.03
N TYR A 236 2.59 -4.61 -8.02
CA TYR A 236 1.35 -4.85 -8.77
C TYR A 236 1.54 -4.69 -10.28
N LYS A 237 2.48 -3.87 -10.75
CA LYS A 237 2.86 -3.84 -12.17
C LYS A 237 3.50 -5.16 -12.62
N LEU A 238 4.32 -5.79 -11.77
CA LEU A 238 4.89 -7.12 -12.04
C LEU A 238 3.83 -8.22 -12.01
N VAL A 239 2.89 -8.15 -11.07
CA VAL A 239 1.78 -9.11 -10.95
C VAL A 239 0.81 -8.97 -12.12
N SER A 240 0.55 -7.74 -12.57
CA SER A 240 -0.37 -7.41 -13.67
C SER A 240 0.19 -7.68 -15.06
N CYS A 241 1.14 -8.61 -15.20
CA CYS A 241 1.56 -9.18 -16.48
C CYS A 241 0.39 -9.79 -17.30
N ILE A 242 -0.78 -9.98 -16.70
CA ILE A 242 -2.05 -10.27 -17.42
C ILE A 242 -2.40 -9.19 -18.45
N SER A 243 -1.88 -7.97 -18.33
CA SER A 243 -1.94 -6.94 -19.39
C SER A 243 -1.40 -7.42 -20.75
N TYR A 244 -0.62 -8.50 -20.78
CA TYR A 244 -0.06 -9.13 -21.98
C TYR A 244 -0.80 -10.43 -22.40
N LEU A 245 -1.86 -10.81 -21.68
CA LEU A 245 -2.77 -11.92 -22.05
C LEU A 245 -3.86 -11.40 -23.01
N PRO A 246 -4.52 -12.28 -23.79
CA PRO A 246 -5.47 -11.88 -24.85
C PRO A 246 -6.79 -11.27 -24.35
N PHE A 247 -6.94 -10.98 -23.06
CA PHE A 247 -8.12 -10.30 -22.53
C PHE A 247 -8.07 -8.82 -22.92
N LYS A 248 -8.93 -8.40 -23.86
CA LYS A 248 -9.03 -7.00 -24.26
C LYS A 248 -9.45 -6.16 -23.05
N PHE A 249 -8.60 -5.19 -22.69
CA PHE A 249 -8.95 -4.20 -21.69
C PHE A 249 -9.99 -3.26 -22.28
N ASP A 250 -11.09 -3.07 -21.56
CA ASP A 250 -12.14 -2.10 -21.86
C ASP A 250 -12.51 -1.42 -20.55
N VAL A 251 -12.36 -0.10 -20.54
CA VAL A 251 -12.65 0.81 -19.41
C VAL A 251 -14.09 0.69 -18.91
N ASN A 252 -15.03 0.33 -19.79
CA ASN A 252 -16.44 0.19 -19.42
C ASN A 252 -16.83 -1.24 -19.00
N SER A 253 -15.90 -2.21 -19.13
CA SER A 253 -16.16 -3.60 -18.82
C SER A 253 -15.89 -3.94 -17.35
N TYR A 254 -16.62 -4.91 -16.82
CA TYR A 254 -16.25 -5.50 -15.53
C TYR A 254 -14.92 -6.25 -15.68
N HIS A 255 -13.88 -5.77 -14.99
CA HIS A 255 -12.48 -6.20 -15.15
C HIS A 255 -12.17 -7.61 -14.58
N TRP A 256 -12.88 -8.65 -15.04
CA TRP A 256 -12.80 -10.03 -14.54
C TRP A 256 -11.38 -10.56 -14.31
N GLY A 257 -10.50 -10.39 -15.30
CA GLY A 257 -9.13 -10.87 -15.22
C GLY A 257 -8.37 -10.26 -14.04
N TYR A 258 -8.57 -8.97 -13.79
CA TYR A 258 -7.97 -8.26 -12.67
C TYR A 258 -8.65 -8.57 -11.34
N THR A 259 -9.99 -8.69 -11.32
CA THR A 259 -10.74 -9.13 -10.13
C THR A 259 -10.22 -10.48 -9.63
N ILE A 260 -10.10 -11.46 -10.52
CA ILE A 260 -9.57 -12.79 -10.17
C ILE A 260 -8.12 -12.67 -9.73
N LEU A 261 -7.26 -12.01 -10.52
CA LEU A 261 -5.84 -11.87 -10.21
C LEU A 261 -5.61 -11.28 -8.82
N TYR A 262 -6.21 -10.12 -8.53
CA TYR A 262 -5.97 -9.40 -7.28
C TYR A 262 -6.57 -10.11 -6.07
N LYS A 263 -7.76 -10.73 -6.18
CA LYS A 263 -8.31 -11.58 -5.11
C LYS A 263 -7.35 -12.72 -4.76
N PHE A 264 -6.80 -13.41 -5.77
CA PHE A 264 -5.89 -14.53 -5.56
C PHE A 264 -4.50 -14.10 -5.07
N VAL A 265 -3.98 -12.97 -5.53
CA VAL A 265 -2.70 -12.41 -5.04
C VAL A 265 -2.84 -12.00 -3.58
N ASN A 266 -3.94 -11.33 -3.22
CA ASN A 266 -4.20 -10.92 -1.85
C ASN A 266 -4.36 -12.12 -0.92
N ILE A 267 -5.11 -13.16 -1.30
CA ILE A 267 -5.24 -14.36 -0.45
C ILE A 267 -3.90 -15.10 -0.30
N ILE A 268 -3.02 -15.10 -1.31
CA ILE A 268 -1.65 -15.66 -1.18
C ILE A 268 -0.87 -14.91 -0.10
N LEU A 269 -0.90 -13.57 -0.11
CA LEU A 269 -0.19 -12.74 0.87
C LEU A 269 -0.77 -12.90 2.28
N LEU A 270 -2.10 -12.99 2.41
CA LEU A 270 -2.77 -13.30 3.70
C LEU A 270 -2.38 -14.69 4.21
N ASN A 271 -2.30 -15.68 3.33
CA ASN A 271 -1.84 -17.03 3.65
C ASN A 271 -0.42 -17.03 4.21
N LEU A 272 0.52 -16.40 3.49
CA LEU A 272 1.92 -16.33 3.92
C LEU A 272 2.07 -15.62 5.28
N THR A 273 1.27 -14.58 5.51
CA THR A 273 1.20 -13.87 6.78
C THR A 273 0.69 -14.77 7.91
N ALA A 274 -0.47 -15.41 7.72
CA ALA A 274 -1.09 -16.29 8.72
C ALA A 274 -0.19 -17.50 9.04
N ILE A 275 0.42 -18.12 8.02
CA ILE A 275 1.38 -19.21 8.20
C ILE A 275 2.58 -18.73 9.02
N SER A 276 3.11 -17.53 8.75
CA SER A 276 4.24 -16.98 9.48
C SER A 276 3.91 -16.72 10.95
N LEU A 277 2.72 -16.18 11.24
CA LEU A 277 2.25 -15.95 12.60
C LEU A 277 2.07 -17.26 13.37
N VAL A 278 1.40 -18.25 12.77
CA VAL A 278 1.20 -19.57 13.39
C VAL A 278 2.53 -20.30 13.58
N SER A 279 3.45 -20.20 12.62
CA SER A 279 4.80 -20.75 12.74
C SER A 279 5.56 -20.15 13.92
N PHE A 280 5.50 -18.82 14.08
CA PHE A 280 6.11 -18.11 15.20
C PHE A 280 5.49 -18.54 16.54
N MET A 281 4.16 -18.59 16.60
CA MET A 281 3.44 -18.99 17.81
C MET A 281 3.75 -20.43 18.23
N LEU A 282 3.87 -21.35 17.28
CA LEU A 282 4.23 -22.73 17.58
C LEU A 282 5.71 -22.89 17.98
N ALA A 283 6.63 -22.19 17.30
CA ALA A 283 8.06 -22.25 17.63
C ALA A 283 8.35 -21.80 19.07
N HIS A 284 7.54 -20.89 19.60
CA HIS A 284 7.67 -20.34 20.95
C HIS A 284 6.66 -20.88 21.95
N ASN A 285 5.96 -21.97 21.63
CA ASN A 285 4.93 -22.60 22.48
C ASN A 285 3.84 -21.63 22.97
N ILE A 286 3.53 -20.60 22.19
CA ILE A 286 2.41 -19.67 22.45
C ILE A 286 1.08 -20.40 22.25
N ILE A 287 1.04 -21.35 21.31
CA ILE A 287 -0.13 -22.17 21.03
C ILE A 287 0.25 -23.65 20.95
N PRO A 288 -0.64 -24.56 21.36
CA PRO A 288 -0.46 -25.99 21.13
C PRO A 288 -0.67 -26.32 19.65
N ARG A 289 -0.02 -27.40 19.17
CA ARG A 289 -0.10 -27.86 17.78
C ARG A 289 -1.54 -28.12 17.32
N GLU A 290 -2.39 -28.61 18.21
CA GLU A 290 -3.80 -28.92 17.93
C GLU A 290 -4.62 -27.67 17.56
N LYS A 291 -4.31 -26.51 18.15
CA LYS A 291 -5.02 -25.25 17.87
C LYS A 291 -4.54 -24.55 16.59
N SER A 292 -3.40 -24.98 16.02
CA SER A 292 -2.75 -24.30 14.87
C SER A 292 -3.67 -24.13 13.66
N LYS A 293 -4.39 -25.18 13.26
CA LYS A 293 -5.29 -25.17 12.11
C LYS A 293 -6.44 -24.19 12.28
N ASN A 294 -7.04 -24.17 13.46
CA ASN A 294 -8.17 -23.32 13.78
C ASN A 294 -7.74 -21.84 13.81
N ILE A 295 -6.64 -21.54 14.50
CA ILE A 295 -6.09 -20.17 14.56
C ILE A 295 -5.69 -19.68 13.18
N TYR A 296 -5.07 -20.54 12.36
CA TYR A 296 -4.77 -20.22 10.96
C TYR A 296 -6.03 -19.83 10.18
N LEU A 297 -7.11 -20.63 10.25
CA LEU A 297 -8.35 -20.35 9.52
C LEU A 297 -8.99 -19.03 9.97
N TRP A 298 -9.09 -18.79 11.29
CA TRP A 298 -9.61 -17.52 11.83
C TRP A 298 -8.75 -16.32 11.44
N THR A 299 -7.45 -16.52 11.26
CA THR A 299 -6.54 -15.45 10.84
C THR A 299 -6.70 -15.15 9.36
N VAL A 300 -6.57 -16.15 8.47
CA VAL A 300 -6.65 -15.91 7.03
C VAL A 300 -8.05 -15.49 6.56
N LEU A 301 -9.10 -15.95 7.26
CA LEU A 301 -10.50 -15.60 7.02
C LEU A 301 -11.04 -14.59 8.04
N ASN A 302 -10.16 -13.79 8.66
CA ASN A 302 -10.59 -12.71 9.55
C ASN A 302 -11.62 -11.84 8.78
N PRO A 303 -12.86 -11.68 9.27
CA PRO A 303 -13.93 -11.08 8.47
C PRO A 303 -13.61 -9.69 7.92
N VAL A 304 -12.99 -8.83 8.74
CA VAL A 304 -12.59 -7.47 8.34
C VAL A 304 -11.52 -7.51 7.27
N THR A 305 -10.45 -8.26 7.53
CA THR A 305 -9.31 -8.34 6.61
C THR A 305 -9.71 -9.01 5.30
N PHE A 306 -10.51 -10.07 5.35
CA PHE A 306 -11.01 -10.77 4.18
C PHE A 306 -11.94 -9.88 3.35
N TYR A 307 -12.87 -9.15 4.00
CA TYR A 307 -13.72 -8.19 3.30
C TYR A 307 -12.87 -7.12 2.60
N VAL A 308 -11.99 -6.42 3.33
CA VAL A 308 -11.23 -5.29 2.76
C VAL A 308 -10.22 -5.77 1.70
N ALA A 309 -9.48 -6.84 1.95
CA ALA A 309 -8.43 -7.30 1.03
C ALA A 309 -8.98 -8.09 -0.16
N VAL A 310 -10.01 -8.91 0.03
CA VAL A 310 -10.49 -9.84 -1.00
C VAL A 310 -11.78 -9.37 -1.63
N VAL A 311 -12.80 -8.98 -0.85
CA VAL A 311 -14.10 -8.57 -1.41
C VAL A 311 -14.01 -7.15 -2.00
N PHE A 312 -13.59 -6.19 -1.19
CA PHE A 312 -13.42 -4.78 -1.56
C PHE A 312 -12.19 -4.54 -2.46
N ILE A 313 -11.21 -5.46 -2.41
CA ILE A 313 -9.94 -5.45 -3.15
C ILE A 313 -9.07 -4.23 -2.83
N GLN A 314 -8.24 -4.37 -1.82
CA GLN A 314 -7.15 -3.43 -1.50
C GLN A 314 -5.80 -4.11 -1.66
N PHE A 315 -4.78 -3.34 -2.05
CA PHE A 315 -3.43 -3.86 -2.25
C PHE A 315 -2.61 -3.95 -0.94
N ASP A 316 -3.18 -3.51 0.18
CA ASP A 316 -2.53 -3.44 1.49
C ASP A 316 -2.19 -4.83 2.10
N ALA A 317 -2.58 -5.94 1.45
CA ALA A 317 -2.10 -7.28 1.79
C ALA A 317 -0.58 -7.44 1.59
N LEU A 318 0.02 -6.70 0.65
CA LEU A 318 1.47 -6.70 0.42
C LEU A 318 2.25 -6.08 1.59
N PRO A 319 1.98 -4.83 2.01
CA PRO A 319 2.65 -4.25 3.16
C PRO A 319 2.40 -5.05 4.44
N LEU A 320 1.20 -5.62 4.64
CA LEU A 320 0.93 -6.53 5.75
C LEU A 320 1.93 -7.70 5.78
N TYR A 321 2.08 -8.41 4.68
CA TYR A 321 2.95 -9.58 4.60
C TYR A 321 4.42 -9.21 4.84
N LEU A 322 4.93 -8.21 4.12
CA LEU A 322 6.31 -7.77 4.22
C LEU A 322 6.65 -7.25 5.62
N PHE A 323 5.80 -6.40 6.18
CA PHE A 323 5.97 -5.86 7.53
C PHE A 323 5.93 -6.97 8.58
N THR A 324 4.89 -7.82 8.56
CA THR A 324 4.70 -8.86 9.56
C THR A 324 5.85 -9.86 9.53
N LEU A 325 6.19 -10.40 8.35
CA LEU A 325 7.29 -11.34 8.23
C LEU A 325 8.61 -10.69 8.68
N GLY A 326 8.87 -9.45 8.25
CA GLY A 326 10.05 -8.71 8.67
C GLY A 326 10.16 -8.58 10.18
N VAL A 327 9.07 -8.18 10.86
CA VAL A 327 9.01 -8.07 12.32
C VAL A 327 9.22 -9.42 13.02
N LEU A 328 8.60 -10.49 12.53
CA LEU A 328 8.76 -11.83 13.12
C LEU A 328 10.21 -12.35 12.98
N LEU A 329 10.85 -12.10 11.83
CA LEU A 329 12.23 -12.56 11.58
C LEU A 329 13.29 -11.82 12.42
N LEU A 330 12.93 -10.73 13.09
CA LEU A 330 13.81 -10.07 14.09
C LEU A 330 14.10 -10.97 15.29
N ASP A 331 13.26 -11.97 15.57
CA ASP A 331 13.50 -12.96 16.64
C ASP A 331 14.82 -13.70 16.45
N ASN A 332 15.15 -14.03 15.18
CA ASN A 332 16.37 -14.74 14.79
C ASN A 332 17.23 -13.89 13.87
N ILE A 333 17.52 -12.65 14.30
CA ILE A 333 18.25 -11.65 13.52
C ILE A 333 19.66 -12.11 13.10
N GLU A 334 20.30 -13.00 13.86
CA GLU A 334 21.64 -13.51 13.53
C GLU A 334 21.62 -14.39 12.27
N ASP A 335 20.57 -15.20 12.12
CA ASP A 335 20.37 -16.07 10.95
C ASP A 335 19.83 -15.28 9.76
N ASN A 336 18.93 -14.33 10.03
CA ASN A 336 18.22 -13.59 8.98
C ASN A 336 18.96 -12.32 8.53
N LYS A 337 19.92 -11.83 9.31
CA LYS A 337 20.81 -10.70 8.99
C LYS A 337 20.01 -9.45 8.58
N ILE A 338 20.18 -8.97 7.34
CA ILE A 338 19.48 -7.78 6.82
C ILE A 338 18.06 -8.05 6.31
N LEU A 339 17.67 -9.32 6.10
CA LEU A 339 16.36 -9.68 5.54
C LEU A 339 15.17 -9.08 6.31
N PRO A 340 15.13 -9.12 7.66
CA PRO A 340 14.05 -8.52 8.44
C PRO A 340 13.87 -7.02 8.11
N PHE A 341 14.98 -6.29 8.05
CA PHE A 341 15.00 -4.85 7.79
C PHE A 341 14.58 -4.53 6.36
N LEU A 342 15.06 -5.30 5.38
CA LEU A 342 14.67 -5.15 3.98
C LEU A 342 13.16 -5.30 3.80
N LEU A 343 12.57 -6.33 4.43
CA LEU A 343 11.13 -6.58 4.37
C LEU A 343 10.32 -5.47 5.07
N ILE A 344 10.77 -5.00 6.24
CA ILE A 344 10.12 -3.89 6.95
C ILE A 344 10.15 -2.61 6.10
N VAL A 345 11.30 -2.25 5.51
CA VAL A 345 11.39 -1.06 4.64
C VAL A 345 10.48 -1.20 3.42
N PHE A 346 10.48 -2.36 2.76
CA PHE A 346 9.61 -2.57 1.61
C PHE A 346 8.14 -2.44 1.99
N GLY A 347 7.72 -3.01 3.13
CA GLY A 347 6.35 -2.89 3.63
C GLY A 347 5.96 -1.44 3.97
N ILE A 348 6.85 -0.69 4.64
CA ILE A 348 6.60 0.72 4.95
C ILE A 348 6.51 1.57 3.66
N SER A 349 7.29 1.22 2.66
CA SER A 349 7.38 1.97 1.40
C SER A 349 6.28 1.64 0.38
N CYS A 350 5.23 0.91 0.78
CA CYS A 350 4.08 0.64 -0.07
C CYS A 350 3.00 1.74 0.01
N LYS A 351 2.88 2.44 1.14
CA LYS A 351 1.84 3.45 1.37
C LYS A 351 2.20 4.36 2.54
N ILE A 352 1.90 5.66 2.43
CA ILE A 352 2.20 6.66 3.47
C ILE A 352 1.65 6.29 4.88
N PRO A 353 0.40 5.80 5.06
CA PRO A 353 -0.12 5.45 6.38
C PRO A 353 0.74 4.42 7.14
N MET A 354 1.56 3.63 6.45
CA MET A 354 2.48 2.70 7.12
C MET A 354 3.50 3.42 8.01
N MET A 355 3.73 4.73 7.82
CA MET A 355 4.57 5.53 8.71
C MET A 355 4.09 5.55 10.16
N MET A 356 2.81 5.26 10.42
CA MET A 356 2.27 5.13 11.78
C MET A 356 2.96 4.03 12.59
N VAL A 357 3.59 3.04 11.94
CA VAL A 357 4.31 1.96 12.63
C VAL A 357 5.76 2.34 12.98
N MET A 358 6.28 3.44 12.43
CA MET A 358 7.68 3.87 12.63
C MET A 358 8.07 4.06 14.10
N PRO A 359 7.24 4.67 14.97
CA PRO A 359 7.56 4.78 16.39
C PRO A 359 7.78 3.41 17.05
N VAL A 360 6.94 2.42 16.72
CA VAL A 360 7.07 1.05 17.24
C VAL A 360 8.37 0.41 16.76
N ILE A 361 8.68 0.51 15.46
CA ILE A 361 9.92 -0.02 14.89
C ILE A 361 11.16 0.67 15.46
N GLY A 362 11.11 1.99 15.63
CA GLY A 362 12.17 2.76 16.27
C GLY A 362 12.43 2.30 17.71
N MET A 363 11.37 2.09 18.50
CA MET A 363 11.47 1.58 19.86
C MET A 363 11.98 0.14 19.93
N MET A 364 11.52 -0.73 19.04
CA MET A 364 12.09 -2.08 18.90
C MET A 364 13.58 -2.00 18.58
N GLY A 365 13.98 -1.10 17.69
CA GLY A 365 15.37 -0.95 17.30
C GLY A 365 16.28 -0.44 18.41
N LEU A 366 15.84 0.60 19.12
CA LEU A 366 16.50 1.07 20.34
C LEU A 366 16.63 -0.05 21.37
N TYR A 367 15.56 -0.83 21.57
CA TYR A 367 15.60 -1.97 22.48
C TYR A 367 16.67 -3.00 22.08
N PHE A 368 16.73 -3.39 20.79
CA PHE A 368 17.73 -4.36 20.33
C PHE A 368 19.17 -3.82 20.47
N LEU A 369 19.39 -2.53 20.19
CA LEU A 369 20.70 -1.89 20.34
C LEU A 369 21.13 -1.86 21.80
N LEU A 370 20.25 -1.45 22.71
CA LEU A 370 20.55 -1.38 24.15
C LEU A 370 20.77 -2.76 24.80
N LYS A 371 20.08 -3.80 24.30
CA LYS A 371 20.24 -5.18 24.78
C LYS A 371 21.53 -5.84 24.27
N SER A 372 22.07 -5.39 23.15
CA SER A 372 23.23 -6.01 22.49
C SER A 372 24.55 -5.46 23.03
N ARG A 373 25.60 -6.30 23.03
CA ARG A 373 26.96 -5.94 23.48
C ARG A 373 28.02 -6.47 22.50
N GLY A 374 29.22 -5.89 22.53
CA GLY A 374 30.37 -6.35 21.75
C GLY A 374 30.13 -6.37 20.24
N ASP A 375 30.60 -7.42 19.55
CA ASP A 375 30.47 -7.54 18.10
C ASP A 375 29.03 -7.71 17.61
N LYS A 376 28.13 -8.22 18.47
CA LYS A 376 26.70 -8.28 18.16
C LYS A 376 26.10 -6.89 17.99
N LEU A 377 26.49 -5.94 18.85
CA LEU A 377 26.08 -4.54 18.74
C LEU A 377 26.56 -3.92 17.42
N LYS A 378 27.83 -4.13 17.04
CA LYS A 378 28.38 -3.60 15.79
C LYS A 378 27.61 -4.11 14.57
N LYS A 379 27.35 -5.42 14.50
CA LYS A 379 26.57 -6.02 13.40
C LYS A 379 25.14 -5.48 13.36
N LEU A 380 24.49 -5.39 14.51
CA LEU A 380 23.14 -4.86 14.62
C LEU A 380 23.06 -3.39 14.20
N ALA A 381 24.01 -2.56 14.64
CA ALA A 381 24.10 -1.16 14.23
C ALA A 381 24.27 -1.03 12.71
N LEU A 382 25.07 -1.90 12.08
CA LEU A 382 25.20 -1.93 10.62
C LEU A 382 23.88 -2.31 9.93
N TYR A 383 23.11 -3.25 10.49
CA TYR A 383 21.80 -3.61 9.95
C TYR A 383 20.77 -2.48 10.10
N PHE A 384 20.81 -1.72 11.20
CA PHE A 384 20.01 -0.51 11.36
C PHE A 384 20.44 0.60 10.40
N LEU A 385 21.75 0.79 10.19
CA LEU A 385 22.23 1.73 9.18
C LEU A 385 21.73 1.35 7.78
N PHE A 386 21.77 0.07 7.44
CA PHE A 386 21.18 -0.45 6.21
C PHE A 386 19.67 -0.14 6.12
N PHE A 387 18.91 -0.37 7.19
CA PHE A 387 17.49 -0.01 7.26
C PHE A 387 17.26 1.47 6.94
N PHE A 388 18.01 2.37 7.58
CA PHE A 388 17.89 3.82 7.35
C PHE A 388 18.27 4.23 5.93
N VAL A 389 19.35 3.67 5.37
CA VAL A 389 19.77 3.93 4.00
C VAL A 389 18.69 3.48 3.01
N MET A 390 18.12 2.28 3.20
CA MET A 390 17.06 1.78 2.33
C MET A 390 15.78 2.60 2.46
N LEU A 391 15.38 2.99 3.68
CA LEU A 391 14.24 3.88 3.90
C LEU A 391 14.46 5.24 3.23
N LEU A 392 15.67 5.78 3.32
CA LEU A 392 16.04 7.01 2.63
C LEU A 392 15.88 6.86 1.12
N VAL A 393 16.49 5.83 0.53
CA VAL A 393 16.49 5.60 -0.93
C VAL A 393 15.08 5.38 -1.49
N ILE A 394 14.29 4.53 -0.83
CA ILE A 394 13.01 4.03 -1.39
C ILE A 394 11.84 4.94 -1.01
N PHE A 395 11.86 5.53 0.19
CA PHE A 395 10.70 6.24 0.72
C PHE A 395 10.92 7.76 0.82
N LEU A 396 12.05 8.21 1.37
CA LEU A 396 12.28 9.63 1.65
C LEU A 396 12.80 10.40 0.44
N THR A 397 13.76 9.87 -0.31
CA THR A 397 14.36 10.52 -1.49
C THR A 397 13.29 10.92 -2.51
N PRO A 398 12.32 10.05 -2.89
CA PRO A 398 11.19 10.46 -3.73
C PRO A 398 10.36 11.64 -3.21
N ARG A 399 10.45 12.00 -1.94
CA ARG A 399 9.64 13.06 -1.32
C ARG A 399 10.43 14.32 -1.00
N ILE A 400 11.71 14.15 -0.66
CA ILE A 400 12.62 15.26 -0.35
C ILE A 400 13.11 15.91 -1.63
N LEU A 401 13.38 15.10 -2.67
CA LEU A 401 13.64 15.63 -4.00
C LEU A 401 12.34 16.22 -4.56
N HIS A 402 12.46 17.24 -5.41
CA HIS A 402 11.35 17.78 -6.21
C HIS A 402 10.96 16.78 -7.32
N SER A 403 10.55 15.59 -6.90
CA SER A 403 10.23 14.46 -7.76
C SER A 403 8.74 14.49 -8.12
N PRO A 404 8.31 13.86 -9.23
CA PRO A 404 6.89 13.77 -9.58
C PRO A 404 6.02 13.20 -8.46
N LEU A 405 6.50 12.20 -7.71
CA LEU A 405 5.77 11.63 -6.58
C LEU A 405 5.63 12.65 -5.45
N GLY A 406 6.73 13.36 -5.14
CA GLY A 406 6.74 14.44 -4.15
C GLY A 406 5.75 15.54 -4.49
N VAL A 407 5.74 16.00 -5.75
CA VAL A 407 4.85 17.06 -6.24
C VAL A 407 3.40 16.61 -6.32
N ALA A 408 3.15 15.41 -6.85
CA ALA A 408 1.80 14.84 -6.95
C ALA A 408 1.14 14.76 -5.57
N TYR A 409 1.92 14.49 -4.52
CA TYR A 409 1.44 14.30 -3.16
C TYR A 409 1.59 15.55 -2.27
N SER A 410 2.36 16.56 -2.67
CA SER A 410 2.48 17.85 -1.98
C SER A 410 1.24 18.69 -2.23
N GLY A 411 0.19 18.47 -1.43
CA GLY A 411 -1.06 19.23 -1.51
C GLY A 411 -2.32 18.39 -1.66
N MET A 412 -2.20 17.06 -1.81
CA MET A 412 -3.39 16.20 -1.84
C MET A 412 -4.19 16.33 -0.55
N ARG A 413 -5.50 16.63 -0.63
CA ARG A 413 -6.41 16.55 0.52
C ARG A 413 -6.38 15.19 1.22
N ALA A 414 -5.96 14.07 0.63
CA ALA A 414 -5.78 12.81 1.38
C ALA A 414 -4.47 12.72 2.15
N ALA A 415 -3.36 13.25 1.61
CA ALA A 415 -2.10 13.36 2.35
C ALA A 415 -2.26 14.21 3.61
N GLN A 416 -3.05 15.25 3.41
CA GLN A 416 -3.64 16.13 4.37
C GLN A 416 -4.63 15.40 5.33
N ARG A 417 -5.64 14.66 4.84
CA ARG A 417 -6.60 13.85 5.65
C ARG A 417 -5.93 12.77 6.50
N MET A 418 -4.79 12.22 6.09
CA MET A 418 -3.98 11.30 6.93
C MET A 418 -3.44 11.95 8.21
N TRP A 419 -3.53 13.27 8.33
CA TRP A 419 -3.25 13.98 9.57
C TRP A 419 -4.51 14.65 10.14
N TRP A 420 -5.67 14.55 9.49
CA TRP A 420 -6.84 15.38 9.77
C TRP A 420 -8.10 14.61 10.18
N THR A 421 -8.60 14.92 11.38
CA THR A 421 -9.67 14.19 12.08
C THR A 421 -11.08 14.40 11.50
N THR A 422 -12.03 13.52 11.84
CA THR A 422 -13.46 13.58 11.46
C THR A 422 -14.25 14.76 12.06
N VAL A 423 -13.67 15.56 12.95
CA VAL A 423 -14.34 16.74 13.54
C VAL A 423 -14.01 17.98 12.71
N GLN A 424 -14.84 18.31 11.72
CA GLN A 424 -14.63 19.31 10.64
C GLN A 424 -14.27 20.78 11.00
N TYR A 425 -14.11 21.17 12.27
CA TYR A 425 -14.08 22.60 12.66
C TYR A 425 -12.71 23.27 12.82
N ALA A 426 -11.57 22.59 12.65
CA ALA A 426 -10.23 23.20 12.80
C ALA A 426 -9.07 22.41 12.12
N PRO A 427 -8.80 22.61 10.81
CA PRO A 427 -7.71 22.00 10.01
C PRO A 427 -6.34 21.90 10.69
N VAL A 428 -6.03 22.86 11.57
CA VAL A 428 -4.72 23.03 12.22
C VAL A 428 -4.57 22.17 13.49
N VAL A 429 -5.67 21.77 14.16
CA VAL A 429 -5.62 21.07 15.46
C VAL A 429 -5.35 19.56 15.32
N TYR A 430 -5.46 19.02 14.11
CA TYR A 430 -5.64 17.59 13.90
C TYR A 430 -4.36 16.74 13.85
N LEU A 431 -3.26 17.30 13.31
CA LEU A 431 -1.93 16.69 13.38
C LEU A 431 -1.54 16.44 14.84
N PHE A 432 -1.87 17.41 15.71
CA PHE A 432 -1.61 17.32 17.14
C PHE A 432 -2.41 16.19 17.81
N VAL A 433 -3.65 15.93 17.39
CA VAL A 433 -4.45 14.79 17.91
C VAL A 433 -3.82 13.45 17.51
N THR A 434 -3.37 13.33 16.26
CA THR A 434 -2.71 12.12 15.76
C THR A 434 -1.41 11.84 16.50
N VAL A 435 -0.56 12.86 16.62
CA VAL A 435 0.70 12.79 17.38
C VAL A 435 0.40 12.44 18.83
N MET A 436 -0.58 13.10 19.45
CA MET A 436 -1.00 12.81 20.83
C MET A 436 -1.45 11.36 21.02
N VAL A 437 -2.29 10.80 20.14
CA VAL A 437 -2.74 9.40 20.25
C VAL A 437 -1.56 8.43 20.14
N ILE A 438 -0.67 8.65 19.16
CA ILE A 438 0.54 7.84 18.98
C ILE A 438 1.43 7.93 20.22
N GLU A 439 1.70 9.15 20.71
CA GLU A 439 2.51 9.40 21.90
C GLU A 439 1.92 8.75 23.14
N ILE A 440 0.62 8.91 23.40
CA ILE A 440 -0.06 8.30 24.55
C ILE A 440 0.08 6.77 24.49
N ILE A 441 -0.24 6.15 23.35
CA ILE A 441 -0.18 4.70 23.20
C ILE A 441 1.27 4.20 23.36
N CYS A 442 2.24 4.86 22.72
CA CYS A 442 3.65 4.50 22.82
C CYS A 442 4.19 4.71 24.23
N LEU A 443 4.00 5.88 24.85
CA LEU A 443 4.48 6.17 26.20
C LEU A 443 3.89 5.21 27.22
N LEU A 444 2.56 5.06 27.26
CA LEU A 444 1.90 4.19 28.25
C LEU A 444 2.22 2.70 28.07
N ASN A 445 2.68 2.29 26.89
CA ASN A 445 3.14 0.93 26.65
C ASN A 445 4.63 0.77 26.97
N TYR A 446 5.49 1.65 26.45
CA TYR A 446 6.94 1.48 26.51
C TYR A 446 7.54 1.79 27.89
N VAL A 447 6.89 2.60 28.74
CA VAL A 447 7.32 2.78 30.15
C VAL A 447 7.32 1.48 30.95
N LYS A 448 6.64 0.43 30.47
CA LYS A 448 6.58 -0.88 31.13
C LYS A 448 7.75 -1.79 30.73
N PHE A 449 8.56 -1.40 29.75
CA PHE A 449 9.67 -2.22 29.27
C PHE A 449 10.89 -2.12 30.16
N ASN A 450 11.58 -3.25 30.29
CA ASN A 450 12.96 -3.30 30.76
C ASN A 450 13.75 -4.23 29.83
N LEU A 451 15.08 -4.18 29.90
CA LEU A 451 15.96 -4.99 29.04
C LEU A 451 15.86 -6.50 29.31
N LYS A 452 15.13 -6.94 30.35
CA LYS A 452 14.89 -8.36 30.67
C LYS A 452 13.73 -8.98 29.86
N VAL A 453 12.88 -8.16 29.22
CA VAL A 453 11.78 -8.65 28.37
C VAL A 453 12.33 -9.61 27.28
N ARG A 454 11.62 -10.69 26.95
CA ARG A 454 12.07 -11.59 25.88
C ARG A 454 11.75 -10.98 24.51
N VAL A 455 12.56 -11.26 23.50
CA VAL A 455 12.35 -10.74 22.13
C VAL A 455 10.97 -11.16 21.59
N VAL A 456 10.57 -12.40 21.89
CA VAL A 456 9.25 -12.96 21.57
C VAL A 456 8.10 -12.13 22.17
N ASP A 457 8.24 -11.67 23.41
CA ASP A 457 7.23 -10.87 24.09
C ASP A 457 7.21 -9.42 23.55
N LEU A 458 8.38 -8.87 23.21
CA LEU A 458 8.51 -7.58 22.52
C LEU A 458 7.81 -7.61 21.14
N ILE A 459 8.02 -8.65 20.34
CA ILE A 459 7.41 -8.80 19.00
C ILE A 459 5.88 -8.86 19.10
N GLN A 460 5.34 -9.71 19.99
CA GLN A 460 3.90 -9.81 20.23
C GLN A 460 3.31 -8.46 20.66
N ASN A 461 3.93 -7.82 21.66
CA ASN A 461 3.49 -6.54 22.16
C ASN A 461 3.53 -5.47 21.05
N SER A 462 4.59 -5.45 20.24
CA SER A 462 4.76 -4.46 19.17
C SER A 462 3.68 -4.60 18.08
N LEU A 463 3.35 -5.83 17.67
CA LEU A 463 2.29 -6.08 16.68
C LEU A 463 0.88 -5.73 17.23
N LEU A 464 0.64 -5.94 18.53
CA LEU A 464 -0.60 -5.49 19.19
C LEU A 464 -0.67 -3.96 19.28
N ILE A 465 0.44 -3.30 19.60
CA ILE A 465 0.50 -1.82 19.66
C ILE A 465 0.34 -1.20 18.28
N VAL A 466 0.88 -1.80 17.23
CA VAL A 466 0.61 -1.35 15.85
C VAL A 466 -0.89 -1.34 15.57
N ALA A 467 -1.63 -2.40 15.92
CA ALA A 467 -3.07 -2.42 15.74
C ALA A 467 -3.80 -1.39 16.61
N ALA A 468 -3.34 -1.18 17.85
CA ALA A 468 -3.89 -0.15 18.73
C ALA A 468 -3.68 1.27 18.18
N ILE A 469 -2.50 1.55 17.62
CA ILE A 469 -2.19 2.82 16.95
C ILE A 469 -3.07 3.00 15.72
N ILE A 470 -3.15 1.99 14.84
CA ILE A 470 -3.93 2.07 13.61
C ILE A 470 -5.39 2.34 13.93
N TYR A 471 -6.00 1.60 14.86
CA TYR A 471 -7.41 1.81 15.20
C TYR A 471 -7.67 3.05 16.05
N GLY A 472 -6.75 3.43 16.93
CA GLY A 472 -6.82 4.70 17.67
C GLY A 472 -6.78 5.89 16.70
N PHE A 473 -5.87 5.84 15.74
CA PHE A 473 -5.80 6.81 14.65
C PHE A 473 -7.06 6.77 13.80
N SER A 474 -7.51 5.59 13.36
CA SER A 474 -8.67 5.42 12.48
C SER A 474 -10.01 5.83 13.12
N PHE A 475 -10.07 5.78 14.45
CA PHE A 475 -11.16 6.35 15.22
C PHE A 475 -11.11 7.88 15.24
N SER A 476 -9.92 8.44 15.48
CA SER A 476 -9.72 9.89 15.54
C SER A 476 -9.80 10.54 14.16
N VAL A 477 -9.41 9.84 13.10
CA VAL A 477 -9.28 10.34 11.72
C VAL A 477 -10.05 9.47 10.76
N LEU A 478 -10.72 10.08 9.77
CA LEU A 478 -11.42 9.33 8.73
C LEU A 478 -10.39 8.52 7.93
N SER A 479 -10.28 7.23 8.24
CA SER A 479 -9.23 6.35 7.71
C SER A 479 -9.67 5.63 6.45
N THR A 480 -8.72 5.39 5.56
CA THR A 480 -8.91 4.53 4.39
C THR A 480 -8.99 3.07 4.82
N PRO A 481 -10.02 2.30 4.41
CA PRO A 481 -10.23 0.93 4.87
C PRO A 481 -9.04 -0.01 4.70
N GLY A 482 -8.20 0.21 3.66
CA GLY A 482 -7.00 -0.60 3.39
C GLY A 482 -6.06 -0.75 4.60
N ILE A 483 -5.93 0.27 5.46
CA ILE A 483 -5.01 0.22 6.61
C ILE A 483 -5.44 -0.81 7.67
N PHE A 484 -6.71 -1.19 7.71
CA PHE A 484 -7.23 -2.19 8.66
C PHE A 484 -6.62 -3.58 8.42
N ILE A 485 -6.18 -3.87 7.18
CA ILE A 485 -5.55 -5.15 6.84
C ILE A 485 -4.26 -5.35 7.66
N ILE A 486 -3.52 -4.27 7.96
CA ILE A 486 -2.26 -4.32 8.70
C ILE A 486 -2.44 -4.79 10.15
N THR A 487 -3.66 -4.75 10.70
CA THR A 487 -3.95 -5.16 12.08
C THR A 487 -4.15 -6.67 12.24
N LEU A 488 -4.16 -7.44 11.13
CA LEU A 488 -4.34 -8.89 11.13
C LEU A 488 -3.44 -9.65 12.15
N PRO A 489 -2.16 -9.29 12.36
CA PRO A 489 -1.31 -9.95 13.36
C PRO A 489 -1.87 -9.86 14.78
N ALA A 490 -2.48 -8.73 15.15
CA ALA A 490 -3.08 -8.53 16.46
C ALA A 490 -4.31 -9.44 16.65
N PHE A 491 -5.15 -9.58 15.62
CA PHE A 491 -6.25 -10.55 15.63
C PHE A 491 -5.74 -11.98 15.84
N ALA A 492 -4.68 -12.38 15.14
CA ALA A 492 -4.10 -13.72 15.27
C ALA A 492 -3.65 -14.02 16.70
N PHE A 493 -2.98 -13.07 17.37
CA PHE A 493 -2.56 -13.23 18.77
C PHE A 493 -3.74 -13.26 19.74
N ILE A 494 -4.81 -12.52 19.48
CA ILE A 494 -6.02 -12.60 20.30
C ILE A 494 -6.72 -13.96 20.12
N TYR A 495 -6.88 -14.44 18.88
CA TYR A 495 -7.49 -15.75 18.61
C TYR A 495 -6.73 -16.92 19.24
N ALA A 496 -5.41 -16.78 19.36
CA ALA A 496 -4.55 -17.73 20.05
C ALA A 496 -4.86 -17.86 21.55
N ARG A 497 -5.38 -16.80 22.17
CA ARG A 497 -5.68 -16.75 23.61
C ARG A 497 -7.13 -17.09 23.95
N MET A 498 -8.02 -16.99 22.98
CA MET A 498 -9.42 -17.36 23.16
C MET A 498 -9.55 -18.86 23.41
N GLU A 499 -10.44 -19.21 24.32
CA GLU A 499 -10.64 -20.60 24.75
C GLU A 499 -11.41 -21.38 23.67
N ASP A 500 -12.56 -20.84 23.27
CA ASP A 500 -13.53 -21.49 22.40
C ASP A 500 -13.75 -20.73 21.07
N ASN A 501 -14.56 -21.33 20.19
CA ASN A 501 -14.91 -20.75 18.88
C ASN A 501 -15.96 -19.63 18.96
N LEU A 502 -16.76 -19.59 20.02
CA LEU A 502 -17.76 -18.53 20.21
C LEU A 502 -17.07 -17.20 20.51
N GLN A 503 -16.06 -17.19 21.38
CA GLN A 503 -15.24 -16.01 21.65
C GLN A 503 -14.55 -15.51 20.37
N ARG A 504 -13.98 -16.44 19.58
CA ARG A 504 -13.36 -16.10 18.28
C ARG A 504 -14.38 -15.56 17.29
N PHE A 505 -15.58 -16.11 17.27
CA PHE A 505 -16.67 -15.62 16.43
C PHE A 505 -17.11 -14.21 16.85
N ILE A 506 -17.41 -13.98 18.12
CA ILE A 506 -17.84 -12.67 18.64
C ILE A 506 -16.77 -11.61 18.34
N PHE A 507 -15.48 -11.93 18.54
CA PHE A 507 -14.41 -10.99 18.26
C PHE A 507 -14.10 -10.84 16.77
N GLY A 508 -14.13 -11.92 15.99
CA GLY A 508 -13.88 -11.84 14.55
C GLY A 508 -14.99 -11.09 13.82
N PHE A 509 -16.25 -11.49 14.05
CA PHE A 509 -17.42 -10.87 13.43
C PHE A 509 -17.73 -9.51 14.02
N GLY A 510 -17.52 -9.30 15.32
CA GLY A 510 -17.62 -7.96 15.92
C GLY A 510 -16.67 -6.96 15.27
N GLY A 511 -15.57 -7.42 14.65
CA GLY A 511 -14.70 -6.57 13.86
C GLY A 511 -15.39 -5.94 12.65
N LEU A 512 -16.41 -6.60 12.06
CA LEU A 512 -17.14 -6.06 10.90
C LEU A 512 -17.83 -4.73 11.20
N PHE A 513 -18.13 -4.45 12.47
CA PHE A 513 -18.65 -3.14 12.86
C PHE A 513 -17.71 -2.00 12.45
N MET A 514 -16.39 -2.23 12.37
CA MET A 514 -15.42 -1.23 11.91
C MET A 514 -15.56 -0.85 10.43
N VAL A 515 -16.19 -1.71 9.62
CA VAL A 515 -16.37 -1.49 8.17
C VAL A 515 -17.84 -1.32 7.79
N VAL A 516 -18.74 -1.14 8.77
CA VAL A 516 -20.18 -0.91 8.52
C VAL A 516 -20.42 0.29 7.61
N TYR A 517 -19.72 1.40 7.84
CA TYR A 517 -19.81 2.56 6.95
C TYR A 517 -19.40 2.22 5.52
N VAL A 518 -18.37 1.40 5.32
CA VAL A 518 -17.90 0.99 3.99
C VAL A 518 -18.89 0.04 3.32
N LEU A 519 -19.41 -0.95 4.07
CA LEU A 519 -20.33 -1.97 3.59
C LEU A 519 -21.67 -1.39 3.10
N PHE A 520 -22.17 -0.37 3.79
CA PHE A 520 -23.52 0.17 3.62
C PHE A 520 -23.56 1.59 3.03
N SER A 521 -22.46 2.01 2.39
CA SER A 521 -22.40 3.26 1.60
C SER A 521 -22.02 2.94 0.15
N SER A 522 -22.08 3.95 -0.71
CA SER A 522 -21.63 3.89 -2.11
C SER A 522 -20.18 3.44 -2.31
N ILE A 523 -19.34 3.48 -1.26
CA ILE A 523 -17.94 3.07 -1.31
C ILE A 523 -17.84 1.55 -1.55
N GLY A 524 -18.42 0.76 -0.66
CA GLY A 524 -18.32 -0.69 -0.69
C GLY A 524 -19.60 -1.42 -1.05
N ASP A 525 -20.70 -0.67 -1.29
CA ASP A 525 -22.09 -1.13 -1.45
C ASP A 525 -22.21 -2.64 -1.63
N ILE A 526 -22.44 -3.36 -0.53
CA ILE A 526 -22.57 -4.82 -0.58
C ILE A 526 -23.74 -5.27 -1.48
N SER A 527 -24.73 -4.40 -1.68
CA SER A 527 -25.85 -4.62 -2.58
C SER A 527 -25.52 -4.33 -4.05
N ALA A 528 -24.34 -3.81 -4.39
CA ALA A 528 -23.86 -3.79 -5.78
C ALA A 528 -23.81 -5.20 -6.39
N THR A 529 -23.67 -6.23 -5.55
CA THR A 529 -23.78 -7.63 -5.99
C THR A 529 -25.16 -7.96 -6.57
N SER A 530 -26.26 -7.33 -6.11
CA SER A 530 -27.55 -7.56 -6.76
C SER A 530 -27.61 -6.99 -8.18
N VAL A 531 -26.86 -5.94 -8.51
CA VAL A 531 -26.77 -5.42 -9.89
C VAL A 531 -26.26 -6.51 -10.84
N PHE A 532 -25.29 -7.30 -10.39
CA PHE A 532 -24.77 -8.44 -11.16
C PHE A 532 -25.86 -9.47 -11.52
N PHE A 533 -26.88 -9.62 -10.68
CA PHE A 533 -28.02 -10.51 -10.90
C PHE A 533 -29.28 -9.78 -11.44
N GLY A 534 -29.12 -8.58 -12.00
CA GLY A 534 -30.22 -7.79 -12.57
C GLY A 534 -31.06 -7.01 -11.56
N GLY A 535 -30.61 -6.92 -10.30
CA GLY A 535 -31.19 -6.09 -9.24
C GLY A 535 -30.59 -4.69 -9.17
N LYS A 536 -30.74 -4.04 -8.02
CA LYS A 536 -30.34 -2.64 -7.78
C LYS A 536 -29.19 -2.51 -6.78
N ALA A 537 -28.45 -1.41 -6.87
CA ALA A 537 -27.46 -0.99 -5.88
C ALA A 537 -28.19 -0.16 -4.79
N TYR A 538 -28.88 -0.85 -3.89
CA TYR A 538 -29.79 -0.25 -2.92
C TYR A 538 -29.12 0.80 -2.04
N PHE A 539 -27.91 0.57 -1.56
CA PHE A 539 -27.24 1.55 -0.67
C PHE A 539 -26.80 2.79 -1.43
N VAL A 540 -26.30 2.65 -2.67
CA VAL A 540 -26.05 3.80 -3.55
C VAL A 540 -27.33 4.58 -3.81
N GLU A 541 -28.45 3.92 -4.16
CA GLU A 541 -29.73 4.59 -4.41
C GLU A 541 -30.27 5.32 -3.17
N ILE A 542 -30.20 4.69 -1.99
CA ILE A 542 -30.60 5.29 -0.71
C ILE A 542 -29.72 6.51 -0.40
N GLU A 543 -28.40 6.37 -0.55
CA GLU A 543 -27.47 7.47 -0.30
C GLU A 543 -27.82 8.66 -1.22
N GLN A 544 -27.96 8.42 -2.52
CA GLN A 544 -28.34 9.42 -3.53
C GLN A 544 -29.69 10.08 -3.24
N MET A 545 -30.69 9.31 -2.82
CA MET A 545 -32.04 9.81 -2.51
C MET A 545 -32.05 10.79 -1.33
N TYR A 546 -31.17 10.59 -0.35
CA TYR A 546 -31.14 11.38 0.88
C TYR A 546 -29.94 12.34 0.98
N VAL A 547 -29.12 12.49 -0.08
CA VAL A 547 -28.01 13.47 -0.09
C VAL A 547 -28.54 14.86 0.23
N GLY A 548 -27.86 15.56 1.14
CA GLY A 548 -28.22 16.93 1.53
C GLY A 548 -29.47 17.05 2.42
N THR A 549 -30.09 15.93 2.81
CA THR A 549 -31.25 15.92 3.71
C THR A 549 -30.86 15.65 5.17
N GLN A 550 -31.75 16.00 6.11
CA GLN A 550 -31.58 15.65 7.52
C GLN A 550 -31.52 14.12 7.74
N THR A 551 -32.36 13.37 7.01
CA THR A 551 -32.39 11.90 7.08
C THR A 551 -31.08 11.28 6.59
N GLY A 552 -30.50 11.78 5.48
CA GLY A 552 -29.20 11.34 4.98
C GLY A 552 -28.08 11.62 5.99
N THR A 553 -28.13 12.78 6.64
CA THR A 553 -27.20 13.14 7.71
C THR A 553 -27.31 12.18 8.90
N GLN A 554 -28.53 11.82 9.31
CA GLN A 554 -28.77 10.85 10.39
C GLN A 554 -28.24 9.46 10.05
N ILE A 555 -28.52 8.95 8.85
CA ILE A 555 -28.03 7.64 8.38
C ILE A 555 -26.50 7.60 8.40
N ASN A 556 -25.85 8.60 7.78
CA ASN A 556 -24.39 8.69 7.77
C ASN A 556 -23.81 8.81 9.18
N SER A 557 -24.44 9.60 10.05
CA SER A 557 -24.01 9.74 11.45
C SER A 557 -24.08 8.41 12.22
N VAL A 558 -25.12 7.61 12.01
CA VAL A 558 -25.26 6.28 12.63
C VAL A 558 -24.17 5.32 12.13
N LEU A 559 -23.97 5.24 10.81
CA LEU A 559 -22.97 4.35 10.20
C LEU A 559 -21.54 4.71 10.66
N HIS A 560 -21.22 6.00 10.71
CA HIS A 560 -19.94 6.49 11.23
C HIS A 560 -19.80 6.21 12.73
N THR A 561 -20.85 6.44 13.52
CA THR A 561 -20.81 6.20 14.98
C THR A 561 -20.54 4.74 15.30
N VAL A 562 -21.21 3.81 14.62
CA VAL A 562 -20.97 2.36 14.78
C VAL A 562 -19.54 2.00 14.40
N SER A 563 -19.07 2.49 13.24
CA SER A 563 -17.72 2.19 12.74
C SER A 563 -16.63 2.72 13.67
N ASN A 564 -16.72 3.99 14.04
CA ASN A 564 -15.75 4.65 14.90
C ASN A 564 -15.74 4.05 16.31
N SER A 565 -16.92 3.76 16.89
CA SER A 565 -17.02 3.13 18.21
C SER A 565 -16.37 1.75 18.23
N ALA A 566 -16.55 0.97 17.16
CA ALA A 566 -15.88 -0.31 17.02
C ALA A 566 -14.35 -0.13 16.96
N MET A 567 -13.85 0.78 16.13
CA MET A 567 -12.40 1.05 16.04
C MET A 567 -11.80 1.43 17.40
N LEU A 568 -12.45 2.33 18.15
CA LEU A 568 -12.02 2.68 19.51
C LEU A 568 -12.02 1.46 20.44
N GLY A 569 -13.08 0.65 20.40
CA GLY A 569 -13.17 -0.59 21.17
C GLY A 569 -12.02 -1.55 20.88
N TYR A 570 -11.71 -1.80 19.61
CA TYR A 570 -10.58 -2.65 19.21
C TYR A 570 -9.23 -2.04 19.59
N ALA A 571 -9.05 -0.72 19.47
CA ALA A 571 -7.84 -0.04 19.91
C ALA A 571 -7.56 -0.29 21.41
N ILE A 572 -8.60 -0.16 22.24
CA ILE A 572 -8.52 -0.42 23.69
C ILE A 572 -8.22 -1.89 23.97
N ILE A 573 -8.87 -2.83 23.27
CA ILE A 573 -8.66 -4.26 23.46
C ILE A 573 -7.21 -4.63 23.14
N PHE A 574 -6.68 -4.22 21.99
CA PHE A 574 -5.30 -4.52 21.61
C PHE A 574 -4.29 -3.86 22.53
N PHE A 575 -4.52 -2.61 22.95
CA PHE A 575 -3.67 -1.92 23.91
C PHE A 575 -3.60 -2.64 25.27
N LYS A 576 -4.76 -3.06 25.79
CA LYS A 576 -4.85 -3.82 27.05
C LYS A 576 -4.13 -5.15 26.95
N GLU A 577 -4.24 -5.82 25.80
CA GLU A 577 -3.60 -7.11 25.60
C GLU A 577 -2.08 -6.98 25.50
N ALA A 578 -1.57 -5.98 24.78
CA ALA A 578 -0.13 -5.72 24.63
C ALA A 578 0.57 -5.66 26.01
N GLY A 579 -0.01 -4.90 26.95
CA GLY A 579 0.54 -4.75 28.30
C GLY A 579 0.59 -6.02 29.15
N LYS A 580 -0.17 -7.08 28.82
CA LYS A 580 -0.13 -8.35 29.58
C LYS A 580 1.15 -9.13 29.34
N HIS A 581 1.76 -9.02 28.16
CA HIS A 581 2.99 -9.75 27.81
C HIS A 581 4.23 -9.26 28.57
N LEU A 582 4.15 -8.07 29.19
CA LEU A 582 5.26 -7.44 29.89
C LEU A 582 5.27 -7.74 31.40
N LYS A 583 4.18 -8.32 31.93
CA LYS A 583 4.14 -8.75 33.34
C LYS A 583 5.03 -9.96 33.52
N ILE A 584 6.28 -9.70 33.87
CA ILE A 584 7.18 -10.65 34.50
C ILE A 584 6.39 -11.35 35.61
N LYS A 585 6.40 -12.68 35.63
CA LYS A 585 6.10 -13.48 36.83
C LYS A 585 6.92 -12.88 37.98
N ARG A 586 6.28 -12.08 38.83
CA ARG A 586 6.86 -11.57 40.09
C ARG A 586 7.00 -12.67 41.14
N GLU A 587 6.77 -13.93 40.77
CA GLU A 587 6.92 -15.11 41.61
C GLU A 587 8.32 -15.71 41.43
N ALA A 588 9.35 -15.13 42.08
CA ALA A 588 10.62 -15.81 42.43
C ALA A 588 11.66 -14.92 43.15
N ILE A 589 11.32 -13.73 43.66
CA ILE A 589 12.28 -12.91 44.46
C ILE A 589 11.78 -12.68 45.90
N GLU A 590 10.70 -13.34 46.31
CA GLU A 590 10.28 -13.43 47.72
C GLU A 590 10.19 -14.91 48.11
N ARG A 591 11.35 -15.57 48.19
CA ARG A 591 11.60 -16.70 49.09
C ARG A 591 13.06 -16.70 49.52
#